data_AF-A0AB34K3H0-F1
#
_entry.id   AF-A0AB34K3H0-F1
#
_cell.length_a   1.000
_cell.length_b   1.000
_cell.length_c   1.000
_cell.angle_alpha   90.00
_cell.angle_beta   90.00
_cell.angle_gamma   90.00
#
_symmetry.space_group_name_H-M   'P 1'
#
loop_
_entity.id
_entity.type
_entity.pdbx_description
1 polymer ?
#
loop_
_entity_poly.entity_id
_entity_poly.type
_entity_poly.pdbx_seq_one_letter_code
_entity_poly.pdbx_strand_id
1 'polypeptide(L)'
;MRAQRSSRRVPRPADRALVRATFARVDEDDSNGDPDLDPSRRGGRRCLWQLARLAAAAALGVAVGALLTPAALGDAFLRQLVGEESSLPPPPPRPPPSPPPPPPSPSPPSPPAPRPPPPPPPPPSLPPPPSLPPPPSRTPPPPPIALTGRLSHARCAAMLRDPSHLFHRMWGQWAYESGVGQPQCWEVRRDEPDARQPPSAFWEAVLRGSECDMNWQEGVEGELGEEHRRPDFDGDAPGLLGFDEAIAELCARRSAVRGARAYQCVDANLNVLGLYGMRVPYNLCRNLEWQACVAAGKLPGQRTPTALFAVAPALLDTERGYPGRWHPLGRCSGFTTEGVPSCERTGGSTTDDIFFLEVCVYSQMCDNGAQLFEVESGGEFRCQLSEAGVERLRALLTTEAPVYTPVGDDDDD
;
A
#
# COMPACT_ATOMS: atom_id res chain seq x y z
N MET A 1 17.71 47.08 -37.78
CA MET A 1 17.77 46.44 -36.45
C MET A 1 17.22 47.40 -35.41
N ARG A 2 15.95 47.26 -35.01
CA ARG A 2 15.28 48.06 -33.97
C ARG A 2 14.94 47.13 -32.80
N ALA A 3 15.51 47.40 -31.64
CA ALA A 3 15.26 46.66 -30.41
C ALA A 3 13.92 47.10 -29.80
N GLN A 4 12.96 46.16 -29.68
CA GLN A 4 11.74 46.34 -28.91
C GLN A 4 12.03 46.07 -27.42
N ARG A 5 11.94 47.12 -26.60
CA ARG A 5 11.90 47.00 -25.13
C ARG A 5 10.51 46.51 -24.71
N SER A 6 10.42 45.26 -24.26
CA SER A 6 9.22 44.71 -23.62
C SER A 6 9.15 45.20 -22.17
N SER A 7 8.18 46.08 -21.90
CA SER A 7 7.87 46.59 -20.57
C SER A 7 7.11 45.51 -19.78
N ARG A 8 7.82 44.78 -18.91
CA ARG A 8 7.20 43.94 -17.87
C ARG A 8 6.46 44.83 -16.87
N ARG A 9 5.12 44.75 -16.86
CA ARG A 9 4.28 45.30 -15.78
C ARG A 9 4.40 44.38 -14.56
N VAL A 10 4.82 44.95 -13.45
CA VAL A 10 4.72 44.37 -12.11
C VAL A 10 3.24 44.44 -11.67
N PRO A 11 2.59 43.35 -11.23
CA PRO A 11 1.26 43.45 -10.65
C PRO A 11 1.34 44.07 -9.25
N ARG A 12 0.48 45.06 -8.98
CA ARG A 12 0.31 45.65 -7.64
C ARG A 12 -0.55 44.74 -6.75
N PRO A 13 -0.33 44.75 -5.42
CA PRO A 13 -1.05 43.92 -4.47
C PRO A 13 -2.35 44.62 -4.04
N ALA A 14 -3.46 44.27 -4.68
CA ALA A 14 -4.80 44.59 -4.21
C ALA A 14 -5.81 43.63 -4.86
N ASP A 15 -5.94 42.44 -4.27
CA ASP A 15 -7.16 41.63 -4.32
C ASP A 15 -7.03 40.51 -3.29
N ARG A 16 -7.30 40.86 -2.04
CA ARG A 16 -7.32 39.95 -0.90
C ARG A 16 -8.53 40.25 -0.04
N ALA A 17 -9.72 40.33 -0.66
CA ALA A 17 -10.99 40.46 0.04
C ALA A 17 -12.22 40.23 -0.88
N LEU A 18 -12.33 39.07 -1.55
CA LEU A 18 -13.65 38.57 -2.02
C LEU A 18 -13.59 37.09 -2.46
N VAL A 19 -13.31 36.20 -1.51
CA VAL A 19 -13.66 34.76 -1.65
C VAL A 19 -14.57 34.41 -0.49
N ARG A 20 -15.81 34.90 -0.58
CA ARG A 20 -16.94 34.43 0.24
C ARG A 20 -18.18 34.51 -0.62
N ALA A 21 -18.93 33.41 -0.64
CA ALA A 21 -20.23 33.21 -1.25
C ALA A 21 -20.24 33.06 -2.78
N THR A 22 -20.03 31.84 -3.27
CA THR A 22 -20.97 31.19 -4.22
C THR A 22 -20.76 29.67 -4.17
N PHE A 23 -21.41 28.98 -3.23
CA PHE A 23 -21.69 27.54 -3.37
C PHE A 23 -23.14 27.43 -3.85
N ALA A 24 -23.30 27.18 -5.15
CA ALA A 24 -24.57 26.81 -5.74
C ALA A 24 -24.67 25.29 -5.73
N ARG A 25 -25.70 24.81 -5.00
CA ARG A 25 -26.34 23.50 -5.01
C ARG A 25 -25.88 22.53 -6.10
N VAL A 26 -25.29 21.42 -5.66
CA VAL A 26 -25.46 20.10 -6.27
C VAL A 26 -26.30 19.32 -5.26
N ASP A 27 -27.38 18.71 -5.73
CA ASP A 27 -28.40 18.05 -4.92
C ASP A 27 -27.81 16.97 -4.00
N GLU A 28 -27.87 17.24 -2.69
CA GLU A 28 -27.82 16.26 -1.62
C GLU A 28 -29.24 15.69 -1.45
N ASP A 29 -29.47 14.48 -1.95
CA ASP A 29 -30.55 13.63 -1.44
C ASP A 29 -29.91 12.54 -0.55
N ASP A 30 -30.56 12.34 0.59
CA ASP A 30 -30.20 11.44 1.71
C ASP A 30 -29.05 11.89 2.62
N SER A 31 -29.35 12.76 3.60
CA SER A 31 -29.03 12.57 5.04
C SER A 31 -29.28 13.83 5.88
N ASN A 32 -30.54 14.21 6.11
CA ASN A 32 -30.87 15.11 7.23
C ASN A 32 -31.21 14.27 8.47
N GLY A 33 -30.19 14.02 9.30
CA GLY A 33 -30.32 13.44 10.63
C GLY A 33 -30.44 14.53 11.69
N ASP A 34 -31.57 14.52 12.39
CA ASP A 34 -31.91 15.28 13.61
C ASP A 34 -30.86 15.05 14.73
N PRO A 35 -30.29 16.09 15.36
CA PRO A 35 -29.15 15.94 16.26
C PRO A 35 -29.47 15.47 17.69
N ASP A 36 -30.72 15.15 18.04
CA ASP A 36 -31.11 15.00 19.46
C ASP A 36 -31.65 13.62 19.90
N LEU A 37 -31.22 12.51 19.26
CA LEU A 37 -31.66 11.17 19.67
C LEU A 37 -30.53 10.19 20.04
N ASP A 38 -30.59 9.81 21.32
CA ASP A 38 -29.94 8.75 22.09
C ASP A 38 -29.29 7.59 21.27
N PRO A 39 -27.98 7.33 21.43
CA PRO A 39 -27.25 6.28 20.71
C PRO A 39 -27.70 4.84 21.00
N SER A 40 -28.43 4.58 22.08
CA SER A 40 -28.75 3.22 22.53
C SER A 40 -29.83 2.47 21.71
N ARG A 41 -30.47 3.14 20.72
CA ARG A 41 -31.57 2.55 19.93
C ARG A 41 -31.26 2.20 18.47
N ARG A 42 -30.02 2.33 17.98
CA ARG A 42 -29.69 2.14 16.54
C ARG A 42 -29.52 0.69 16.07
N GLY A 43 -29.44 -0.30 16.95
CA GLY A 43 -29.18 -1.70 16.57
C GLY A 43 -30.35 -2.46 15.91
N GLY A 44 -31.61 -2.04 16.11
CA GLY A 44 -32.77 -2.88 15.76
C GLY A 44 -33.49 -2.57 14.44
N ARG A 45 -33.29 -1.39 13.85
CA ARG A 45 -34.18 -0.89 12.76
C ARG A 45 -33.66 -1.10 11.35
N ARG A 46 -32.36 -1.37 11.15
CA ARG A 46 -31.78 -1.59 9.82
C ARG A 46 -32.09 -2.99 9.24
N CYS A 47 -32.28 -3.99 10.11
CA CYS A 47 -32.64 -5.36 9.68
C CYS A 47 -34.08 -5.44 9.12
N LEU A 48 -35.03 -4.71 9.72
CA LEU A 48 -36.43 -4.68 9.30
C LEU A 48 -36.65 -4.01 7.93
N TRP A 49 -35.85 -2.99 7.59
CA TRP A 49 -35.96 -2.32 6.28
C TRP A 49 -35.38 -3.12 5.12
N GLN A 50 -34.35 -3.95 5.37
CA GLN A 50 -33.82 -4.85 4.33
C GLN A 50 -34.71 -6.08 4.12
N LEU A 51 -35.31 -6.64 5.17
CA LEU A 51 -36.29 -7.72 5.05
C LEU A 51 -37.57 -7.29 4.30
N ALA A 52 -38.02 -6.04 4.50
CA ALA A 52 -39.15 -5.49 3.75
C ALA A 52 -38.85 -5.30 2.25
N ARG A 53 -37.60 -4.94 1.89
CA ARG A 53 -37.17 -4.82 0.48
C ARG A 53 -37.08 -6.18 -0.22
N LEU A 54 -36.58 -7.21 0.47
CA LEU A 54 -36.54 -8.58 -0.06
C LEU A 54 -37.94 -9.18 -0.22
N ALA A 55 -38.87 -8.91 0.72
CA ALA A 55 -40.26 -9.34 0.60
C ALA A 55 -40.99 -8.63 -0.57
N ALA A 56 -40.72 -7.36 -0.81
CA ALA A 56 -41.29 -6.62 -1.94
C ALA A 56 -40.76 -7.09 -3.32
N ALA A 57 -39.48 -7.47 -3.40
CA ALA A 57 -38.90 -8.04 -4.63
C ALA A 57 -39.44 -9.45 -4.94
N ALA A 58 -39.64 -10.29 -3.91
CA ALA A 58 -40.25 -11.60 -4.06
C ALA A 58 -41.73 -11.52 -4.49
N ALA A 59 -42.48 -10.53 -3.98
CA ALA A 59 -43.87 -10.30 -4.38
C ALA A 59 -44.01 -9.82 -5.84
N LEU A 60 -43.05 -9.04 -6.37
CA LEU A 60 -43.04 -8.66 -7.79
C LEU A 60 -42.64 -9.82 -8.71
N GLY A 61 -41.73 -10.70 -8.29
CA GLY A 61 -41.34 -11.89 -9.06
C GLY A 61 -42.48 -12.89 -9.26
N VAL A 62 -43.34 -13.04 -8.25
CA VAL A 62 -44.51 -13.94 -8.33
C VAL A 62 -45.65 -13.34 -9.16
N ALA A 63 -45.80 -12.01 -9.18
CA ALA A 63 -46.84 -11.34 -9.98
C ALA A 63 -46.55 -11.34 -11.50
N VAL A 64 -45.27 -11.35 -11.91
CA VAL A 64 -44.88 -11.39 -13.33
C VAL A 64 -44.85 -12.83 -13.88
N GLY A 65 -44.66 -13.83 -13.02
CA GLY A 65 -44.68 -15.26 -13.41
C GLY A 65 -46.07 -15.83 -13.71
N ALA A 66 -47.15 -15.11 -13.42
CA ALA A 66 -48.53 -15.61 -13.58
C ALA A 66 -49.21 -15.23 -14.92
N LEU A 67 -48.52 -14.52 -15.83
CA LEU A 67 -49.09 -14.07 -17.11
C LEU A 67 -48.40 -14.63 -18.36
N LEU A 68 -47.46 -15.56 -18.22
CA LEU A 68 -46.81 -16.21 -19.36
C LEU A 68 -47.11 -17.71 -19.35
N THR A 69 -48.11 -18.10 -20.14
CA THR A 69 -48.44 -19.48 -20.47
C THR A 69 -47.24 -20.20 -21.10
N PRO A 70 -46.88 -21.42 -20.65
CA PRO A 70 -45.79 -22.20 -21.23
C PRO A 70 -46.33 -23.04 -22.40
N ALA A 71 -46.51 -22.41 -23.55
CA ALA A 71 -46.66 -23.12 -24.82
C ALA A 71 -46.25 -22.16 -25.95
N ALA A 72 -45.22 -22.54 -26.72
CA ALA A 72 -44.76 -21.92 -27.98
C ALA A 72 -43.43 -21.12 -27.98
N LEU A 73 -42.48 -21.37 -27.08
CA LEU A 73 -41.09 -20.84 -27.24
C LEU A 73 -40.02 -21.93 -27.04
N GLY A 74 -40.29 -23.12 -27.58
CA GLY A 74 -39.42 -24.30 -27.43
C GLY A 74 -38.64 -24.75 -28.67
N ASP A 75 -38.74 -24.11 -29.84
CA ASP A 75 -38.20 -24.73 -31.07
C ASP A 75 -37.53 -23.80 -32.10
N ALA A 76 -37.34 -22.52 -31.78
CA ALA A 76 -36.72 -21.55 -32.70
C ALA A 76 -35.30 -21.12 -32.29
N PHE A 77 -34.87 -21.32 -31.04
CA PHE A 77 -33.58 -20.80 -30.56
C PHE A 77 -32.43 -21.83 -30.60
N LEU A 78 -32.71 -23.12 -30.86
CA LEU A 78 -31.68 -24.16 -30.98
C LEU A 78 -31.23 -24.45 -32.41
N ARG A 79 -31.76 -23.76 -33.43
CA ARG A 79 -31.30 -23.90 -34.83
C ARG A 79 -30.28 -22.87 -35.28
N GLN A 80 -29.85 -21.95 -34.41
CA GLN A 80 -28.90 -20.89 -34.74
C GLN A 80 -27.49 -21.10 -34.14
N LEU A 81 -27.18 -22.32 -33.69
CA LEU A 81 -25.86 -22.71 -33.18
C LEU A 81 -25.13 -23.74 -34.07
N VAL A 82 -25.62 -23.98 -35.29
CA VAL A 82 -24.91 -24.80 -36.29
C VAL A 82 -24.82 -24.00 -37.59
N GLY A 83 -23.77 -23.19 -37.71
CA GLY A 83 -23.49 -22.40 -38.91
C GLY A 83 -22.11 -21.79 -38.88
N GLU A 84 -21.29 -22.23 -39.84
CA GLU A 84 -19.97 -21.73 -40.24
C GLU A 84 -18.76 -22.11 -39.36
N GLU A 85 -18.37 -23.37 -39.52
CA GLU A 85 -17.00 -23.83 -39.37
C GLU A 85 -16.10 -23.11 -40.40
N SER A 86 -15.53 -21.98 -39.99
CA SER A 86 -14.55 -21.25 -40.78
C SER A 86 -13.23 -22.03 -40.78
N SER A 87 -12.82 -22.52 -41.95
CA SER A 87 -11.61 -23.29 -42.16
C SER A 87 -10.37 -22.43 -41.86
N LEU A 88 -9.79 -22.63 -40.67
CA LEU A 88 -8.49 -22.06 -40.35
C LEU A 88 -7.42 -22.64 -41.31
N PRO A 89 -6.49 -21.80 -41.82
CA PRO A 89 -5.38 -22.27 -42.61
C PRO A 89 -4.52 -23.24 -41.79
N PRO A 90 -3.95 -24.29 -42.43
CA PRO A 90 -3.11 -25.27 -41.73
C PRO A 90 -1.91 -24.57 -41.09
N PRO A 91 -1.49 -24.99 -39.88
CA PRO A 91 -0.34 -24.42 -39.21
C PRO A 91 0.93 -24.63 -40.06
N PRO A 92 1.86 -23.66 -40.05
CA PRO A 92 3.13 -23.79 -40.76
C PRO A 92 3.91 -25.02 -40.27
N PRO A 93 4.65 -25.71 -41.16
CA PRO A 93 5.45 -26.86 -40.80
C PRO A 93 6.49 -26.49 -39.73
N ARG A 94 6.63 -27.33 -38.70
CA ARG A 94 7.62 -27.13 -37.64
C ARG A 94 9.03 -27.10 -38.25
N PRO A 95 9.89 -26.17 -37.83
CA PRO A 95 11.29 -26.18 -38.25
C PRO A 95 11.96 -27.49 -37.83
N PRO A 96 12.89 -28.02 -38.64
CA PRO A 96 13.62 -29.24 -38.32
C PRO A 96 14.40 -29.07 -37.00
N PRO A 97 14.54 -30.13 -36.20
CA PRO A 97 15.31 -30.09 -34.96
C PRO A 97 16.76 -29.70 -35.26
N SER A 98 17.28 -28.75 -34.50
CA SER A 98 18.69 -28.35 -34.56
C SER A 98 19.60 -29.57 -34.30
N PRO A 99 20.72 -29.70 -35.02
CA PRO A 99 21.66 -30.78 -34.78
C PRO A 99 22.20 -30.71 -33.34
N PRO A 100 22.48 -31.87 -32.71
CA PRO A 100 23.07 -31.90 -31.37
C PRO A 100 24.43 -31.19 -31.37
N PRO A 101 24.78 -30.46 -30.30
CA PRO A 101 26.07 -29.81 -30.18
C PRO A 101 27.20 -30.86 -30.20
N PRO A 102 28.36 -30.53 -30.79
CA PRO A 102 29.52 -31.43 -30.78
C PRO A 102 29.98 -31.70 -29.35
N PRO A 103 30.51 -32.91 -29.07
CA PRO A 103 31.02 -33.25 -27.76
C PRO A 103 32.14 -32.29 -27.33
N PRO A 104 32.18 -31.88 -26.06
CA PRO A 104 33.25 -31.02 -25.56
C PRO A 104 34.60 -31.70 -25.70
N SER A 105 35.60 -30.96 -26.15
CA SER A 105 36.98 -31.44 -26.24
C SER A 105 37.53 -31.81 -24.85
N PRO A 106 38.37 -32.86 -24.73
CA PRO A 106 38.94 -33.27 -23.45
C PRO A 106 39.80 -32.15 -22.86
N SER A 107 39.56 -31.83 -21.60
CA SER A 107 40.35 -30.85 -20.85
C SER A 107 41.81 -31.31 -20.76
N PRO A 108 42.79 -30.39 -20.95
CA PRO A 108 44.20 -30.71 -20.79
C PRO A 108 44.51 -31.13 -19.35
N PRO A 109 45.51 -32.00 -19.13
CA PRO A 109 45.92 -32.44 -17.81
C PRO A 109 46.41 -31.25 -16.96
N SER A 110 45.93 -31.18 -15.73
CA SER A 110 46.33 -30.15 -14.76
C SER A 110 47.85 -30.21 -14.50
N PRO A 111 48.54 -29.06 -14.43
CA PRO A 111 49.94 -29.01 -14.10
C PRO A 111 50.19 -29.50 -12.65
N PRO A 112 51.36 -30.09 -12.37
CA PRO A 112 51.71 -30.54 -11.03
C PRO A 112 51.73 -29.37 -10.04
N ALA A 113 51.15 -29.59 -8.87
CA ALA A 113 51.05 -28.58 -7.82
C ALA A 113 52.46 -28.11 -7.38
N PRO A 114 52.69 -26.79 -7.25
CA PRO A 114 53.94 -26.27 -6.73
C PRO A 114 54.14 -26.69 -5.27
N ARG A 115 55.41 -26.93 -4.90
CA ARG A 115 55.77 -27.29 -3.53
C ARG A 115 55.43 -26.16 -2.56
N PRO A 116 54.91 -26.46 -1.36
CA PRO A 116 54.61 -25.43 -0.38
C PRO A 116 55.91 -24.70 0.04
N PRO A 117 55.87 -23.36 0.15
CA PRO A 117 57.00 -22.59 0.66
C PRO A 117 57.30 -22.93 2.12
N PRO A 118 58.55 -22.76 2.57
CA PRO A 118 58.91 -22.95 3.97
C PRO A 118 58.12 -22.01 4.88
N PRO A 119 57.79 -22.43 6.10
CA PRO A 119 57.04 -21.61 7.04
C PRO A 119 57.84 -20.34 7.38
N PRO A 120 57.20 -19.16 7.40
CA PRO A 120 57.86 -17.93 7.80
C PRO A 120 58.29 -17.98 9.28
N PRO A 121 59.35 -17.26 9.65
CA PRO A 121 59.77 -17.16 11.05
C PRO A 121 58.65 -16.54 11.91
N PRO A 122 58.57 -16.92 13.20
CA PRO A 122 57.56 -16.38 14.10
C PRO A 122 57.72 -14.86 14.22
N PRO A 123 56.63 -14.09 14.11
CA PRO A 123 56.69 -12.64 14.22
C PRO A 123 57.13 -12.22 15.63
N PRO A 124 57.85 -11.10 15.76
CA PRO A 124 58.20 -10.55 17.07
C PRO A 124 56.94 -10.23 17.88
N SER A 125 57.01 -10.50 19.18
CA SER A 125 55.94 -10.24 20.15
C SER A 125 55.48 -8.78 20.05
N LEU A 126 54.21 -8.56 19.69
CA LEU A 126 53.63 -7.22 19.64
C LEU A 126 53.58 -6.61 21.05
N PRO A 127 53.82 -5.29 21.17
CA PRO A 127 53.63 -4.60 22.44
C PRO A 127 52.17 -4.73 22.92
N PRO A 128 51.92 -4.71 24.23
CA PRO A 128 50.58 -4.78 24.77
C PRO A 128 49.73 -3.65 24.19
N PRO A 129 48.49 -3.93 23.74
CA PRO A 129 47.64 -2.93 23.15
C PRO A 129 47.38 -1.79 24.16
N PRO A 130 47.35 -0.53 23.71
CA PRO A 130 47.00 0.59 24.57
C PRO A 130 45.62 0.36 25.19
N SER A 131 45.48 0.71 26.46
CA SER A 131 44.22 0.61 27.20
C SER A 131 43.11 1.31 26.41
N LEU A 132 42.04 0.59 26.10
CA LEU A 132 40.89 1.18 25.41
C LEU A 132 40.35 2.35 26.24
N PRO A 133 39.99 3.48 25.62
CA PRO A 133 39.33 4.56 26.32
C PRO A 133 38.05 4.03 27.00
N PRO A 134 37.68 4.58 28.17
CA PRO A 134 36.44 4.18 28.83
C PRO A 134 35.27 4.35 27.84
N PRO A 135 34.34 3.38 27.79
CA PRO A 135 33.20 3.48 26.91
C PRO A 135 32.47 4.81 27.19
N PRO A 136 32.03 5.54 26.15
CA PRO A 136 31.31 6.78 26.34
C PRO A 136 30.14 6.54 27.31
N SER A 137 30.01 7.41 28.31
CA SER A 137 28.92 7.34 29.28
C SER A 137 27.61 7.25 28.53
N ARG A 138 26.82 6.20 28.79
CA ARG A 138 25.53 5.98 28.14
C ARG A 138 24.68 7.23 28.34
N THR A 139 24.31 7.89 27.25
CA THR A 139 23.33 8.99 27.30
C THR A 139 22.07 8.49 28.00
N PRO A 140 21.51 9.26 28.96
CA PRO A 140 20.27 8.87 29.62
C PRO A 140 19.19 8.62 28.56
N PRO A 141 18.31 7.62 28.78
CA PRO A 141 17.25 7.32 27.83
C PRO A 141 16.40 8.58 27.61
N PRO A 142 15.98 8.86 26.37
CA PRO A 142 15.09 9.99 26.11
C PRO A 142 13.82 9.84 26.95
N PRO A 143 13.21 10.96 27.40
CA PRO A 143 11.97 10.91 28.15
C PRO A 143 10.89 10.15 27.36
N PRO A 144 9.96 9.44 28.04
CA PRO A 144 8.86 8.76 27.37
C PRO A 144 8.08 9.74 26.49
N ILE A 145 8.01 9.45 25.19
CA ILE A 145 7.21 10.23 24.26
C ILE A 145 5.76 9.78 24.41
N ALA A 146 4.86 10.72 24.70
CA ALA A 146 3.42 10.43 24.67
C ALA A 146 3.02 9.96 23.26
N LEU A 147 2.44 8.77 23.17
CA LEU A 147 1.98 8.16 21.91
C LEU A 147 0.63 8.74 21.42
N THR A 148 0.08 9.72 22.13
CA THR A 148 -1.21 10.35 21.82
C THR A 148 -1.08 11.74 21.18
N GLY A 149 -1.98 12.05 20.24
CA GLY A 149 -2.08 13.35 19.58
C GLY A 149 -1.46 13.39 18.17
N ARG A 150 -1.18 14.61 17.67
CA ARG A 150 -0.67 14.83 16.31
C ARG A 150 0.62 14.09 15.96
N LEU A 151 0.68 13.44 14.81
CA LEU A 151 1.89 12.78 14.34
C LEU A 151 3.03 13.77 14.11
N SER A 152 4.24 13.28 14.33
CA SER A 152 5.50 13.95 14.05
C SER A 152 6.55 12.87 13.80
N HIS A 153 7.68 13.24 13.21
CA HIS A 153 8.76 12.29 12.96
C HIS A 153 9.25 11.59 14.25
N ALA A 154 9.39 12.33 15.35
CA ALA A 154 9.79 11.76 16.64
C ALA A 154 8.74 10.81 17.22
N ARG A 155 7.45 11.13 17.06
CA ARG A 155 6.34 10.27 17.50
C ARG A 155 6.26 8.99 16.67
N CYS A 156 6.41 9.09 15.36
CA CYS A 156 6.50 7.94 14.47
C CYS A 156 7.67 7.02 14.85
N ALA A 157 8.85 7.60 15.12
CA ALA A 157 10.00 6.84 15.60
C ALA A 157 9.74 6.17 16.96
N ALA A 158 8.98 6.80 17.86
CA ALA A 158 8.61 6.20 19.14
C ALA A 158 7.63 5.02 18.96
N MET A 159 6.59 5.21 18.14
CA MET A 159 5.58 4.19 17.83
C MET A 159 6.17 2.97 17.13
N LEU A 160 7.12 3.17 16.21
CA LEU A 160 7.83 2.08 15.53
C LEU A 160 8.91 1.42 16.38
N ARG A 161 9.35 2.04 17.48
CA ARG A 161 10.32 1.44 18.42
C ARG A 161 9.66 0.65 19.53
N ASP A 162 8.45 1.02 19.90
CA ASP A 162 7.71 0.34 20.96
C ASP A 162 7.12 -0.97 20.42
N PRO A 163 7.66 -2.14 20.80
CA PRO A 163 7.21 -3.42 20.27
C PRO A 163 5.81 -3.81 20.76
N SER A 164 5.26 -3.10 21.76
CA SER A 164 3.87 -3.28 22.22
C SER A 164 2.86 -2.43 21.42
N HIS A 165 3.35 -1.50 20.61
CA HIS A 165 2.49 -0.59 19.84
C HIS A 165 1.72 -1.32 18.73
N LEU A 166 0.58 -0.76 18.34
CA LEU A 166 -0.27 -1.31 17.28
C LEU A 166 0.50 -1.57 15.98
N PHE A 167 1.46 -0.71 15.62
CA PHE A 167 2.26 -0.88 14.40
C PHE A 167 3.06 -2.18 14.36
N HIS A 168 3.62 -2.63 15.49
CA HIS A 168 4.29 -3.93 15.57
C HIS A 168 3.29 -5.06 15.46
N ARG A 169 2.09 -4.91 16.00
CA ARG A 169 1.01 -5.88 15.81
C ARG A 169 0.51 -5.90 14.38
N MET A 170 0.41 -4.76 13.70
CA MET A 170 0.02 -4.70 12.29
C MET A 170 1.08 -5.41 11.45
N TRP A 171 2.34 -5.00 11.62
CA TRP A 171 3.48 -5.63 10.95
C TRP A 171 3.54 -7.12 11.25
N GLY A 172 3.29 -7.50 12.51
CA GLY A 172 3.03 -8.85 12.98
C GLY A 172 1.85 -9.51 12.27
N GLN A 173 0.65 -9.32 12.75
CA GLN A 173 -0.58 -9.94 12.24
C GLN A 173 -0.73 -9.96 10.70
N TRP A 174 -0.28 -8.93 9.96
CA TRP A 174 -0.46 -8.86 8.50
C TRP A 174 0.79 -9.23 7.69
N ALA A 175 1.98 -9.29 8.26
CA ALA A 175 3.06 -10.09 7.67
C ALA A 175 2.92 -11.58 8.02
N TYR A 176 2.18 -11.87 9.10
CA TYR A 176 1.92 -13.18 9.68
C TYR A 176 0.44 -13.57 9.52
N GLU A 177 -0.27 -13.21 8.44
CA GLU A 177 -1.64 -13.74 8.17
C GLU A 177 -1.69 -15.28 8.19
N SER A 178 -0.50 -15.87 8.12
CA SER A 178 -0.24 -17.26 8.36
C SER A 178 0.11 -17.42 9.85
N GLY A 179 -0.69 -18.15 10.64
CA GLY A 179 -0.56 -18.28 12.10
C GLY A 179 0.81 -18.74 12.64
N VAL A 180 0.91 -18.98 13.96
CA VAL A 180 2.17 -19.37 14.64
C VAL A 180 2.93 -20.45 13.86
N GLY A 181 4.18 -20.15 13.48
CA GLY A 181 5.07 -21.07 12.76
C GLY A 181 5.09 -20.91 11.23
N GLN A 182 4.34 -19.97 10.69
CA GLN A 182 4.31 -19.68 9.26
C GLN A 182 5.36 -18.63 8.86
N PRO A 183 5.74 -18.56 7.57
CA PRO A 183 6.64 -17.52 7.09
C PRO A 183 6.13 -16.12 7.38
N GLN A 184 7.09 -15.22 7.49
CA GLN A 184 6.83 -13.80 7.29
C GLN A 184 6.64 -13.45 5.83
N CYS A 185 5.90 -12.37 5.54
CA CYS A 185 5.78 -11.88 4.16
C CYS A 185 7.15 -11.56 3.51
N TRP A 186 8.17 -11.20 4.31
CA TRP A 186 9.55 -10.99 3.83
C TRP A 186 10.40 -12.26 3.73
N GLU A 187 9.86 -13.41 4.17
CA GLU A 187 10.49 -14.74 4.06
C GLU A 187 9.92 -15.56 2.90
N VAL A 188 8.96 -15.01 2.18
CA VAL A 188 8.28 -15.65 1.04
C VAL A 188 8.52 -14.84 -0.20
N ARG A 189 8.72 -15.51 -1.34
CA ARG A 189 8.84 -14.84 -2.63
C ARG A 189 7.46 -14.41 -3.09
N ARG A 190 7.32 -13.12 -3.39
CA ARG A 190 6.05 -12.47 -3.72
C ARG A 190 5.21 -13.23 -4.76
N ASP A 191 5.80 -13.62 -5.89
CA ASP A 191 5.10 -14.27 -7.00
C ASP A 191 5.10 -15.80 -6.89
N GLU A 192 5.74 -16.35 -5.85
CA GLU A 192 5.88 -17.78 -5.60
C GLU A 192 5.63 -18.01 -4.09
N PRO A 193 4.37 -17.99 -3.62
CA PRO A 193 4.04 -18.00 -2.20
C PRO A 193 4.55 -19.24 -1.44
N ASP A 194 4.78 -20.34 -2.16
CA ASP A 194 5.37 -21.57 -1.63
C ASP A 194 6.91 -21.52 -1.53
N ALA A 195 7.55 -20.58 -2.23
CA ALA A 195 8.99 -20.44 -2.27
C ALA A 195 9.48 -19.48 -1.18
N ARG A 196 10.45 -19.94 -0.39
CA ARG A 196 11.07 -19.14 0.67
C ARG A 196 12.21 -18.27 0.13
N GLN A 197 12.45 -17.16 0.81
CA GLN A 197 13.64 -16.32 0.63
C GLN A 197 14.20 -15.90 1.99
N PRO A 198 15.52 -15.62 2.11
CA PRO A 198 16.04 -15.03 3.34
C PRO A 198 15.52 -13.59 3.49
N PRO A 199 15.26 -13.10 4.72
CA PRO A 199 14.81 -11.72 4.94
C PRO A 199 15.68 -10.66 4.25
N SER A 200 17.00 -10.86 4.20
CA SER A 200 17.91 -9.94 3.52
C SER A 200 17.59 -9.76 2.04
N ALA A 201 17.14 -10.81 1.34
CA ALA A 201 16.78 -10.70 -0.06
C ALA A 201 15.58 -9.77 -0.28
N PHE A 202 14.56 -9.84 0.58
CA PHE A 202 13.42 -8.93 0.55
C PHE A 202 13.86 -7.48 0.77
N TRP A 203 14.61 -7.21 1.84
CA TRP A 203 15.03 -5.84 2.17
C TRP A 203 15.96 -5.23 1.12
N GLU A 204 16.84 -6.03 0.53
CA GLU A 204 17.64 -5.60 -0.62
C GLU A 204 16.78 -5.31 -1.85
N ALA A 205 15.72 -6.10 -2.10
CA ALA A 205 14.78 -5.87 -3.20
C ALA A 205 13.99 -4.57 -2.99
N VAL A 206 13.52 -4.30 -1.77
CA VAL A 206 12.89 -3.04 -1.35
C VAL A 206 13.83 -1.85 -1.61
N LEU A 207 15.07 -1.93 -1.15
CA LEU A 207 16.04 -0.85 -1.33
C LEU A 207 16.41 -0.61 -2.81
N ARG A 208 16.59 -1.68 -3.58
CA ARG A 208 16.88 -1.57 -5.02
C ARG A 208 15.66 -1.16 -5.82
N GLY A 209 14.45 -1.35 -5.31
CA GLY A 209 13.22 -1.21 -6.05
C GLY A 209 13.12 -2.22 -7.18
N SER A 210 13.52 -3.48 -6.93
CA SER A 210 13.49 -4.55 -7.93
C SER A 210 12.10 -4.78 -8.50
N GLU A 211 11.08 -4.45 -7.72
CA GLU A 211 9.69 -4.75 -7.97
C GLU A 211 8.86 -3.53 -8.41
N CYS A 212 9.51 -2.39 -8.68
CA CYS A 212 8.78 -1.16 -8.94
C CYS A 212 8.06 -1.13 -10.29
N ASP A 213 8.62 -1.79 -11.32
CA ASP A 213 8.04 -1.83 -12.68
C ASP A 213 6.97 -2.94 -12.81
N MET A 214 5.92 -2.84 -11.99
CA MET A 214 4.79 -3.75 -11.99
C MET A 214 3.44 -3.02 -12.07
N ASN A 215 2.36 -3.74 -12.35
CA ASN A 215 1.02 -3.17 -12.25
C ASN A 215 0.59 -3.06 -10.78
N TRP A 216 0.76 -1.89 -10.19
CA TRP A 216 0.30 -1.63 -8.83
C TRP A 216 -1.21 -1.50 -8.68
N GLN A 217 -1.97 -1.50 -9.79
CA GLN A 217 -3.45 -1.52 -9.82
C GLN A 217 -4.03 -2.94 -9.99
N GLU A 218 -3.19 -3.99 -9.96
CA GLU A 218 -3.66 -5.37 -10.14
C GLU A 218 -4.82 -5.72 -9.20
N GLY A 219 -5.85 -6.35 -9.74
CA GLY A 219 -7.07 -6.73 -9.01
C GLY A 219 -8.20 -5.69 -9.05
N VAL A 220 -7.97 -4.51 -9.62
CA VAL A 220 -9.05 -3.57 -9.96
C VAL A 220 -9.94 -4.17 -11.06
N GLU A 221 -11.24 -3.87 -11.06
CA GLU A 221 -12.14 -4.36 -12.11
C GLU A 221 -11.76 -3.82 -13.51
N GLY A 222 -11.82 -4.69 -14.53
CA GLY A 222 -11.51 -4.38 -15.92
C GLY A 222 -10.03 -4.45 -16.28
N GLU A 223 -9.65 -3.92 -17.45
CA GLU A 223 -8.31 -4.06 -18.03
C GLU A 223 -7.20 -3.51 -17.12
N LEU A 224 -7.49 -2.46 -16.34
CA LEU A 224 -6.52 -1.84 -15.43
C LEU A 224 -6.01 -2.81 -14.35
N GLY A 225 -6.81 -3.80 -13.95
CA GLY A 225 -6.42 -4.78 -12.95
C GLY A 225 -5.69 -6.00 -13.49
N GLU A 226 -5.46 -6.10 -14.79
CA GLU A 226 -4.74 -7.23 -15.38
C GLU A 226 -3.23 -7.14 -15.08
N GLU A 227 -2.62 -8.25 -14.67
CA GLU A 227 -1.20 -8.34 -14.28
C GLU A 227 -0.23 -7.69 -15.30
N HIS A 228 -0.48 -7.95 -16.58
CA HIS A 228 0.39 -7.53 -17.68
C HIS A 228 0.04 -6.13 -18.20
N ARG A 229 -1.07 -5.54 -17.74
CA ARG A 229 -1.45 -4.17 -18.11
C ARG A 229 -0.65 -3.18 -17.29
N ARG A 230 0.10 -2.29 -17.94
CA ARG A 230 0.67 -1.12 -17.27
C ARG A 230 -0.31 0.05 -17.42
N PRO A 231 -0.63 0.78 -16.35
CA PRO A 231 -1.39 2.01 -16.48
C PRO A 231 -0.62 2.98 -17.37
N ASP A 232 -1.33 3.65 -18.27
CA ASP A 232 -0.76 4.69 -19.13
C ASP A 232 -0.91 6.04 -18.43
N PHE A 233 0.18 6.79 -18.33
CA PHE A 233 0.23 8.08 -17.64
C PHE A 233 0.74 9.13 -18.62
N ASP A 234 -0.04 10.19 -18.83
CA ASP A 234 0.30 11.31 -19.70
C ASP A 234 1.43 12.21 -19.14
N GLY A 235 1.72 12.09 -17.84
CA GLY A 235 2.61 12.99 -17.10
C GLY A 235 3.57 12.29 -16.14
N ASP A 236 4.09 13.06 -15.18
CA ASP A 236 4.72 12.49 -13.97
C ASP A 236 3.58 11.98 -13.07
N ALA A 237 3.65 10.72 -12.67
CA ALA A 237 2.64 10.08 -11.82
C ALA A 237 3.18 9.81 -10.41
N PRO A 238 3.20 10.82 -9.51
CA PRO A 238 3.66 10.61 -8.14
C PRO A 238 2.79 9.60 -7.40
N GLY A 239 3.38 8.88 -6.46
CA GLY A 239 2.64 8.04 -5.54
C GLY A 239 1.75 8.88 -4.64
N LEU A 240 0.48 8.49 -4.49
CA LEU A 240 -0.48 9.16 -3.64
C LEU A 240 -0.79 8.31 -2.40
N LEU A 241 -0.51 8.87 -1.22
CA LEU A 241 -0.85 8.29 0.07
C LEU A 241 -2.02 9.04 0.71
N GLY A 242 -2.83 8.36 1.52
CA GLY A 242 -3.98 8.96 2.17
C GLY A 242 -5.00 7.93 2.63
N PHE A 243 -6.01 8.41 3.37
CA PHE A 243 -7.24 7.64 3.58
C PHE A 243 -7.98 7.43 2.27
N ASP A 244 -8.71 6.32 2.18
CA ASP A 244 -9.42 5.87 0.98
C ASP A 244 -10.33 6.95 0.37
N GLU A 245 -11.10 7.62 1.21
CA GLU A 245 -12.03 8.69 0.82
C GLU A 245 -11.31 9.98 0.41
N ALA A 246 -10.19 10.31 1.06
CA ALA A 246 -9.40 11.48 0.72
C ALA A 246 -8.67 11.29 -0.62
N ILE A 247 -8.16 10.07 -0.87
CA ILE A 247 -7.60 9.65 -2.16
C ILE A 247 -8.69 9.77 -3.24
N ALA A 248 -9.88 9.20 -2.99
CA ALA A 248 -11.00 9.26 -3.92
C ALA A 248 -11.36 10.70 -4.29
N GLU A 249 -11.49 11.59 -3.29
CA GLU A 249 -11.80 13.00 -3.50
C GLU A 249 -10.71 13.71 -4.32
N LEU A 250 -9.43 13.47 -4.03
CA LEU A 250 -8.34 14.09 -4.76
C LEU A 250 -8.27 13.61 -6.22
N CYS A 251 -8.39 12.30 -6.47
CA CYS A 251 -8.40 11.75 -7.82
C CYS A 251 -9.61 12.26 -8.61
N ALA A 252 -10.81 12.23 -8.04
CA ALA A 252 -12.03 12.72 -8.69
C ALA A 252 -11.96 14.22 -9.05
N ARG A 253 -11.30 15.05 -8.23
CA ARG A 253 -11.10 16.49 -8.53
C ARG A 253 -10.14 16.75 -9.69
N ARG A 254 -9.20 15.85 -9.95
CA ARG A 254 -8.16 16.00 -10.98
C ARG A 254 -8.46 15.21 -12.26
N SER A 255 -9.34 14.22 -12.17
CA SER A 255 -9.79 13.37 -13.26
C SER A 255 -10.86 14.05 -14.11
N ALA A 256 -10.76 13.92 -15.43
CA ALA A 256 -11.85 14.17 -16.38
C ALA A 256 -12.77 12.95 -16.51
N VAL A 257 -12.28 11.76 -16.18
CA VAL A 257 -13.04 10.50 -16.26
C VAL A 257 -13.90 10.28 -15.01
N ARG A 258 -15.08 9.67 -15.20
CA ARG A 258 -15.93 9.14 -14.12
C ARG A 258 -15.80 7.62 -14.10
N GLY A 259 -15.88 7.00 -12.92
CA GLY A 259 -15.87 5.55 -12.79
C GLY A 259 -15.19 5.07 -11.52
N ALA A 260 -14.61 3.87 -11.58
CA ALA A 260 -13.87 3.30 -10.47
C ALA A 260 -12.65 4.16 -10.11
N ARG A 261 -12.39 4.26 -8.81
CA ARG A 261 -11.37 5.14 -8.21
C ARG A 261 -9.98 5.00 -8.83
N ALA A 262 -9.52 3.78 -9.09
CA ALA A 262 -8.21 3.56 -9.71
C ALA A 262 -8.10 4.18 -11.11
N TYR A 263 -9.15 4.11 -11.94
CA TYR A 263 -9.16 4.77 -13.25
C TYR A 263 -9.12 6.29 -13.12
N GLN A 264 -9.83 6.85 -12.13
CA GLN A 264 -9.77 8.30 -11.86
C GLN A 264 -8.36 8.73 -11.42
N CYS A 265 -7.67 7.92 -10.61
CA CYS A 265 -6.30 8.25 -10.21
C CYS A 265 -5.32 8.16 -11.38
N VAL A 266 -5.45 7.15 -12.25
CA VAL A 266 -4.62 7.05 -13.46
C VAL A 266 -4.84 8.24 -14.39
N ASP A 267 -6.09 8.60 -14.69
CA ASP A 267 -6.46 9.79 -15.48
C ASP A 267 -5.94 11.10 -14.84
N ALA A 268 -5.95 11.17 -13.51
CA ALA A 268 -5.38 12.28 -12.75
C ALA A 268 -3.83 12.31 -12.71
N ASN A 269 -3.15 11.36 -13.37
CA ASN A 269 -1.70 11.14 -13.28
C ASN A 269 -1.24 10.90 -11.84
N LEU A 270 -1.88 9.99 -11.12
CA LEU A 270 -1.58 9.63 -9.73
C LEU A 270 -1.48 8.11 -9.60
N ASN A 271 -0.38 7.65 -8.99
CA ASN A 271 -0.18 6.23 -8.72
C ASN A 271 -0.69 5.91 -7.30
N VAL A 272 -1.53 4.89 -7.16
CA VAL A 272 -2.04 4.40 -5.86
C VAL A 272 -1.78 2.91 -5.73
N LEU A 273 -1.69 2.37 -4.51
CA LEU A 273 -1.57 0.94 -4.29
C LEU A 273 -2.94 0.25 -4.39
N GLY A 274 -3.07 -0.72 -5.30
CA GLY A 274 -4.24 -1.60 -5.40
C GLY A 274 -4.23 -2.67 -4.30
N LEU A 275 -5.38 -2.85 -3.64
CA LEU A 275 -5.52 -3.75 -2.48
C LEU A 275 -5.99 -5.17 -2.84
N TYR A 276 -6.49 -5.40 -4.06
CA TYR A 276 -7.29 -6.60 -4.39
C TYR A 276 -6.62 -7.55 -5.40
N GLY A 277 -5.29 -7.49 -5.53
CA GLY A 277 -4.56 -8.35 -6.46
C GLY A 277 -4.67 -9.83 -6.07
N MET A 278 -5.08 -10.68 -7.00
CA MET A 278 -5.22 -12.13 -6.74
C MET A 278 -3.86 -12.85 -6.72
N ARG A 279 -2.95 -12.48 -7.62
CA ARG A 279 -1.61 -13.09 -7.71
C ARG A 279 -0.72 -12.63 -6.57
N VAL A 280 -0.79 -11.35 -6.24
CA VAL A 280 -0.06 -10.72 -5.14
C VAL A 280 -1.07 -10.07 -4.20
N PRO A 281 -1.61 -10.79 -3.20
CA PRO A 281 -2.55 -10.21 -2.26
C PRO A 281 -1.89 -9.05 -1.49
N TYR A 282 -2.73 -8.10 -1.05
CA TYR A 282 -2.25 -7.02 -0.21
C TYR A 282 -1.73 -7.56 1.12
N ASN A 283 -0.56 -7.07 1.53
CA ASN A 283 -0.01 -7.20 2.86
C ASN A 283 0.95 -6.03 3.12
N LEU A 284 1.51 -5.95 4.33
CA LEU A 284 2.39 -4.84 4.71
C LEU A 284 3.76 -4.88 4.02
N CYS A 285 4.25 -6.05 3.58
CA CYS A 285 5.45 -6.11 2.74
C CYS A 285 5.20 -5.45 1.38
N ARG A 286 4.07 -5.77 0.73
CA ARG A 286 3.67 -5.16 -0.54
C ARG A 286 3.49 -3.64 -0.39
N ASN A 287 2.91 -3.22 0.72
CA ASN A 287 2.79 -1.80 1.06
C ASN A 287 4.16 -1.11 1.17
N LEU A 288 5.10 -1.72 1.90
CA LEU A 288 6.47 -1.22 2.03
C LEU A 288 7.22 -1.19 0.68
N GLU A 289 7.10 -2.23 -0.14
CA GLU A 289 7.69 -2.27 -1.49
C GLU A 289 7.18 -1.11 -2.33
N TRP A 290 5.85 -0.90 -2.35
CA TRP A 290 5.24 0.22 -3.07
C TRP A 290 5.76 1.56 -2.55
N GLN A 291 5.78 1.79 -1.24
CA GLN A 291 6.31 3.03 -0.65
C GLN A 291 7.78 3.28 -1.00
N ALA A 292 8.63 2.25 -0.95
CA ALA A 292 10.02 2.36 -1.34
C ALA A 292 10.17 2.69 -2.83
N CYS A 293 9.30 2.16 -3.69
CA CYS A 293 9.22 2.54 -5.09
C CYS A 293 8.79 4.01 -5.29
N VAL A 294 7.81 4.51 -4.52
CA VAL A 294 7.44 5.94 -4.51
C VAL A 294 8.66 6.78 -4.13
N ALA A 295 9.35 6.40 -3.04
CA ALA A 295 10.50 7.10 -2.49
C ALA A 295 11.70 7.10 -3.44
N ALA A 296 11.88 6.04 -4.22
CA ALA A 296 12.89 5.93 -5.24
C ALA A 296 12.52 6.64 -6.57
N GLY A 297 11.26 7.05 -6.73
CA GLY A 297 10.75 7.62 -7.99
C GLY A 297 10.70 6.60 -9.12
N LYS A 298 10.36 5.35 -8.81
CA LYS A 298 10.46 4.20 -9.73
C LYS A 298 9.12 3.56 -10.10
N LEU A 299 7.99 4.07 -9.60
CA LEU A 299 6.68 3.56 -10.01
C LEU A 299 6.45 3.79 -11.52
N PRO A 300 5.57 2.99 -12.18
CA PRO A 300 5.19 3.25 -13.56
C PRO A 300 4.62 4.67 -13.69
N GLY A 301 5.10 5.40 -14.70
CA GLY A 301 4.76 6.82 -14.94
C GLY A 301 5.44 7.83 -14.02
N GLN A 302 6.06 7.39 -12.92
CA GLN A 302 6.74 8.28 -11.98
C GLN A 302 8.13 8.65 -12.48
N ARG A 303 8.43 9.95 -12.55
CA ARG A 303 9.68 10.51 -13.06
C ARG A 303 10.53 11.15 -11.96
N THR A 304 9.92 11.42 -10.81
CA THR A 304 10.56 12.05 -9.65
C THR A 304 10.28 11.26 -8.37
N PRO A 305 11.17 11.29 -7.35
CA PRO A 305 10.96 10.64 -6.05
C PRO A 305 9.96 11.43 -5.18
N THR A 306 8.82 11.79 -5.78
CA THR A 306 7.79 12.64 -5.18
C THR A 306 6.60 11.79 -4.77
N ALA A 307 6.21 11.94 -3.51
CA ALA A 307 4.94 11.49 -2.98
C ALA A 307 3.97 12.68 -2.84
N LEU A 308 2.69 12.42 -3.05
CA LEU A 308 1.60 13.31 -2.68
C LEU A 308 0.85 12.72 -1.49
N PHE A 309 0.32 13.58 -0.63
CA PHE A 309 -0.47 13.19 0.52
C PHE A 309 -1.87 13.78 0.41
N ALA A 310 -2.91 12.94 0.24
CA ALA A 310 -4.29 13.41 0.18
C ALA A 310 -4.70 14.15 1.47
N VAL A 311 -4.14 13.72 2.61
CA VAL A 311 -4.25 14.39 3.90
C VAL A 311 -2.84 14.72 4.40
N ALA A 312 -2.62 15.99 4.78
CA ALA A 312 -1.35 16.43 5.35
C ALA A 312 -0.91 15.57 6.55
N PRO A 313 0.32 15.03 6.56
CA PRO A 313 0.83 14.21 7.65
C PRO A 313 0.73 14.85 9.05
N ALA A 314 0.93 16.16 9.15
CA ALA A 314 0.84 16.89 10.42
C ALA A 314 -0.59 17.08 10.96
N LEU A 315 -1.62 16.78 10.15
CA LEU A 315 -3.01 16.82 10.59
C LEU A 315 -3.47 15.51 11.21
N LEU A 316 -2.72 14.42 11.05
CA LEU A 316 -3.03 13.13 11.63
C LEU A 316 -2.85 13.17 13.13
N ASP A 317 -3.90 12.88 13.88
CA ASP A 317 -3.94 12.84 15.34
C ASP A 317 -4.41 11.47 15.79
N THR A 318 -3.61 10.77 16.61
CA THR A 318 -3.90 9.38 16.95
C THR A 318 -5.18 9.18 17.77
N GLU A 319 -5.70 10.23 18.41
CA GLU A 319 -6.93 10.16 19.21
C GLU A 319 -8.17 10.66 18.46
N ARG A 320 -7.98 11.42 17.38
CA ARG A 320 -9.07 12.14 16.70
C ARG A 320 -9.18 11.86 15.21
N GLY A 321 -8.14 11.35 14.56
CA GLY A 321 -8.03 11.30 13.10
C GLY A 321 -7.53 12.63 12.53
N TYR A 322 -8.25 13.21 11.58
CA TYR A 322 -7.87 14.47 10.93
C TYR A 322 -9.05 15.47 10.90
N PRO A 323 -8.83 16.78 10.68
CA PRO A 323 -9.90 17.76 10.77
C PRO A 323 -11.13 17.42 9.92
N GLY A 324 -12.29 17.32 10.57
CA GLY A 324 -13.58 17.05 9.94
C GLY A 324 -13.94 15.56 9.80
N ARG A 325 -13.05 14.65 10.16
CA ARG A 325 -13.22 13.20 9.95
C ARG A 325 -12.62 12.41 11.11
N TRP A 326 -13.43 11.56 11.74
CA TRP A 326 -13.02 10.79 12.92
C TRP A 326 -12.39 9.45 12.48
N HIS A 327 -11.06 9.38 12.54
CA HIS A 327 -10.27 8.18 12.21
C HIS A 327 -9.15 7.98 13.25
N PRO A 328 -9.47 7.71 14.53
CA PRO A 328 -8.44 7.48 15.53
C PRO A 328 -7.70 6.18 15.29
N LEU A 329 -6.41 6.19 15.63
CA LEU A 329 -5.57 5.01 15.57
C LEU A 329 -6.05 3.95 16.58
N GLY A 330 -6.20 2.72 16.13
CA GLY A 330 -6.61 1.56 16.93
C GLY A 330 -8.08 1.57 17.34
N ARG A 331 -8.94 2.33 16.67
CA ARG A 331 -10.37 2.48 17.01
C ARG A 331 -11.34 1.84 16.02
N CYS A 332 -10.87 0.88 15.24
CA CYS A 332 -11.75 0.07 14.40
C CYS A 332 -12.64 0.87 13.45
N SER A 333 -12.16 2.03 13.01
CA SER A 333 -12.81 2.83 11.99
C SER A 333 -12.30 2.38 10.61
N GLY A 334 -13.21 2.23 9.63
CA GLY A 334 -12.83 1.84 8.27
C GLY A 334 -13.28 0.42 7.88
N PHE A 335 -12.74 -0.07 6.76
CA PHE A 335 -13.13 -1.36 6.20
C PHE A 335 -12.45 -2.52 6.95
N THR A 336 -13.26 -3.49 7.36
CA THR A 336 -12.81 -4.80 7.85
C THR A 336 -13.41 -5.88 6.95
N THR A 337 -12.67 -6.93 6.64
CA THR A 337 -13.20 -8.09 5.89
C THR A 337 -14.42 -8.68 6.60
N GLU A 338 -15.51 -8.89 5.86
CA GLU A 338 -16.75 -9.46 6.40
C GLU A 338 -16.48 -10.80 7.12
N GLY A 339 -17.06 -10.97 8.30
CA GLY A 339 -16.94 -12.22 9.08
C GLY A 339 -15.77 -12.29 10.05
N VAL A 340 -14.85 -11.31 10.06
CA VAL A 340 -13.85 -11.20 11.13
C VAL A 340 -14.51 -10.54 12.35
N PRO A 341 -14.43 -11.14 13.56
CA PRO A 341 -14.93 -10.50 14.78
C PRO A 341 -14.33 -9.09 14.89
N SER A 342 -15.11 -8.13 15.39
CA SER A 342 -14.69 -6.71 15.46
C SER A 342 -13.23 -6.60 15.87
N CYS A 343 -12.46 -5.74 15.21
CA CYS A 343 -11.02 -5.59 15.48
C CYS A 343 -10.71 -5.28 16.96
N GLU A 344 -11.69 -4.83 17.74
CA GLU A 344 -11.61 -4.73 19.20
C GLU A 344 -11.35 -6.08 19.88
N ARG A 345 -11.95 -7.19 19.41
CA ARG A 345 -11.74 -8.54 19.96
C ARG A 345 -10.49 -9.21 19.42
N THR A 346 -10.19 -9.02 18.14
CA THR A 346 -9.07 -9.69 17.49
C THR A 346 -7.76 -8.92 17.62
N GLY A 347 -7.78 -7.73 18.23
CA GLY A 347 -6.66 -6.79 18.21
C GLY A 347 -6.30 -6.34 16.79
N GLY A 348 -7.25 -6.49 15.85
CA GLY A 348 -7.06 -6.23 14.43
C GLY A 348 -6.80 -4.75 14.14
N SER A 349 -6.32 -4.49 12.94
CA SER A 349 -6.20 -3.15 12.40
C SER A 349 -7.15 -2.94 11.23
N THR A 350 -7.33 -1.68 10.87
CA THR A 350 -8.22 -1.23 9.81
C THR A 350 -7.43 -0.52 8.72
N THR A 351 -8.08 -0.25 7.60
CA THR A 351 -7.50 0.59 6.54
C THR A 351 -7.09 1.97 7.02
N ASP A 352 -7.76 2.50 8.05
CA ASP A 352 -7.38 3.79 8.65
C ASP A 352 -6.04 3.71 9.37
N ASP A 353 -5.81 2.64 10.14
CA ASP A 353 -4.56 2.43 10.88
C ASP A 353 -3.36 2.30 9.94
N ILE A 354 -3.59 1.75 8.74
CA ILE A 354 -2.55 1.62 7.70
C ILE A 354 -1.98 2.97 7.36
N PHE A 355 -2.80 3.99 7.09
CA PHE A 355 -2.27 5.28 6.66
C PHE A 355 -1.39 5.96 7.73
N PHE A 356 -1.72 5.79 9.02
CA PHE A 356 -0.82 6.23 10.11
C PHE A 356 0.53 5.50 10.06
N LEU A 357 0.49 4.17 9.87
CA LEU A 357 1.69 3.36 9.71
C LEU A 357 2.49 3.78 8.48
N GLU A 358 1.84 4.01 7.34
CA GLU A 358 2.46 4.44 6.09
C GLU A 358 3.23 5.74 6.28
N VAL A 359 2.59 6.78 6.86
CA VAL A 359 3.26 8.05 7.14
C VAL A 359 4.47 7.85 8.05
N CYS A 360 4.36 6.98 9.06
CA CYS A 360 5.47 6.73 9.97
C CYS A 360 6.62 5.96 9.30
N VAL A 361 6.34 4.91 8.54
CA VAL A 361 7.31 4.14 7.74
C VAL A 361 8.01 5.05 6.74
N TYR A 362 7.25 5.85 5.98
CA TYR A 362 7.76 6.81 5.02
C TYR A 362 8.66 7.87 5.67
N SER A 363 8.28 8.35 6.85
CA SER A 363 9.12 9.31 7.61
C SER A 363 10.44 8.72 8.09
N GLN A 364 10.55 7.39 8.29
CA GLN A 364 11.77 6.77 8.79
C GLN A 364 12.71 6.29 7.67
N MET A 365 12.18 5.99 6.48
CA MET A 365 13.00 5.58 5.32
C MET A 365 13.76 6.75 4.66
N CYS A 366 13.26 7.99 4.80
CA CYS A 366 13.85 9.18 4.22
C CYS A 366 14.76 9.93 5.21
N ASP A 367 15.97 10.35 4.79
CA ASP A 367 16.86 11.16 5.64
C ASP A 367 16.27 12.53 5.98
N ASN A 368 15.41 13.07 5.11
CA ASN A 368 14.65 14.31 5.32
C ASN A 368 13.24 14.07 5.85
N GLY A 369 12.96 12.91 6.47
CA GLY A 369 11.61 12.52 6.88
C GLY A 369 10.92 13.42 7.90
N ALA A 370 11.64 14.33 8.58
CA ALA A 370 11.04 15.37 9.41
C ALA A 370 10.24 16.41 8.59
N GLN A 371 10.72 16.74 7.37
CA GLN A 371 10.08 17.70 6.47
C GLN A 371 8.73 17.19 5.94
N LEU A 372 8.48 15.87 6.02
CA LEU A 372 7.21 15.27 5.64
C LEU A 372 6.03 15.91 6.38
N PHE A 373 6.24 16.32 7.63
CA PHE A 373 5.20 16.93 8.47
C PHE A 373 5.03 18.45 8.21
N GLU A 374 5.76 19.00 7.24
CA GLU A 374 5.58 20.38 6.77
C GLU A 374 4.71 20.42 5.51
N VAL A 375 4.36 19.25 4.95
CA VAL A 375 3.60 19.10 3.70
C VAL A 375 2.11 19.36 3.95
N GLU A 376 1.51 20.21 3.11
CA GLU A 376 0.08 20.49 3.11
C GLU A 376 -0.72 19.39 2.40
N SER A 377 -2.05 19.34 2.59
CA SER A 377 -2.90 18.36 1.90
C SER A 377 -2.85 18.58 0.39
N GLY A 378 -2.60 17.52 -0.37
CA GLY A 378 -2.34 17.55 -1.81
C GLY A 378 -0.96 18.07 -2.20
N GLY A 379 -0.10 18.38 -1.22
CA GLY A 379 1.26 18.87 -1.41
C GLY A 379 2.26 17.76 -1.73
N GLU A 380 3.39 18.18 -2.29
CA GLU A 380 4.50 17.31 -2.69
C GLU A 380 5.53 17.13 -1.57
N PHE A 381 5.96 15.89 -1.38
CA PHE A 381 7.11 15.54 -0.56
C PHE A 381 8.12 14.78 -1.40
N ARG A 382 9.39 15.23 -1.40
CA ARG A 382 10.48 14.55 -2.09
C ARG A 382 11.33 13.78 -1.09
N CYS A 383 11.26 12.45 -1.14
CA CYS A 383 12.01 11.59 -0.23
C CYS A 383 13.50 11.60 -0.61
N GLN A 384 14.36 11.82 0.38
CA GLN A 384 15.78 11.48 0.29
C GLN A 384 15.95 10.05 0.82
N LEU A 385 15.57 9.07 0.00
CA LEU A 385 15.61 7.66 0.38
C LEU A 385 17.04 7.28 0.78
N SER A 386 17.18 6.67 1.95
CA SER A 386 18.48 6.36 2.54
C SER A 386 18.58 4.88 2.87
N GLU A 387 19.66 4.24 2.44
CA GLU A 387 19.98 2.86 2.82
C GLU A 387 20.03 2.70 4.35
N ALA A 388 20.62 3.68 5.04
CA ALA A 388 20.65 3.69 6.50
C ALA A 388 19.24 3.85 7.10
N GLY A 389 18.33 4.57 6.43
CA GLY A 389 16.93 4.67 6.82
C GLY A 389 16.19 3.34 6.71
N VAL A 390 16.35 2.65 5.57
CA VAL A 390 15.76 1.33 5.33
C VAL A 390 16.33 0.28 6.28
N GLU A 391 17.64 0.26 6.54
CA GLU A 391 18.24 -0.71 7.47
C GLU A 391 17.81 -0.45 8.92
N ARG A 392 17.65 0.81 9.34
CA ARG A 392 17.03 1.13 10.65
C ARG A 392 15.60 0.60 10.71
N LEU A 393 14.82 0.81 9.66
CA LEU A 393 13.44 0.35 9.60
C LEU A 393 13.37 -1.17 9.64
N ARG A 394 14.22 -1.88 8.89
CA ARG A 394 14.38 -3.33 8.98
C ARG A 394 14.63 -3.76 10.41
N ALA A 395 15.64 -3.20 11.07
CA ALA A 395 15.97 -3.56 12.45
C ALA A 395 14.78 -3.39 13.41
N LEU A 396 14.00 -2.31 13.25
CA LEU A 396 12.79 -2.09 14.04
C LEU A 396 11.71 -3.13 13.74
N LEU A 397 11.40 -3.33 12.46
CA LEU A 397 10.27 -4.15 12.02
C LEU A 397 10.53 -5.66 12.08
N THR A 398 11.79 -6.09 12.14
CA THR A 398 12.18 -7.48 12.34
C THR A 398 12.55 -7.80 13.80
N THR A 399 12.44 -6.84 14.72
CA THR A 399 12.55 -7.14 16.15
C THR A 399 11.33 -7.97 16.54
N GLU A 400 11.54 -9.12 17.17
CA GLU A 400 10.43 -9.98 17.60
C GLU A 400 9.47 -9.19 18.49
N ALA A 401 8.22 -9.03 18.01
CA ALA A 401 7.17 -8.50 18.84
C ALA A 401 6.90 -9.48 20.00
N PRO A 402 6.63 -8.99 21.22
CA PRO A 402 6.14 -9.84 22.30
C PRO A 402 4.94 -10.64 21.77
N VAL A 403 4.91 -11.94 22.07
CA VAL A 403 3.76 -12.79 21.74
C VAL A 403 2.54 -12.15 22.40
N TYR A 404 1.64 -11.61 21.60
CA TYR A 404 0.37 -11.09 22.10
C TYR A 404 -0.46 -12.30 22.54
N THR A 405 -0.51 -12.53 23.85
CA THR A 405 -1.54 -13.39 24.43
C THR A 405 -2.81 -12.55 24.46
N PRO A 406 -3.88 -12.92 23.72
CA PRO A 406 -5.18 -12.31 23.93
C PRO A 406 -5.45 -12.34 25.43
N VAL A 407 -5.82 -11.20 26.01
CA VAL A 407 -6.36 -11.17 27.36
C VAL A 407 -7.53 -12.14 27.30
N GLY A 408 -7.40 -13.30 27.96
CA GLY A 408 -8.50 -14.25 28.04
C GLY A 408 -9.68 -13.46 28.55
N ASP A 409 -10.84 -13.64 27.92
CA ASP A 409 -12.09 -13.26 28.58
C ASP A 409 -12.05 -14.04 29.89
N ASP A 410 -11.64 -13.38 30.98
CA ASP A 410 -11.83 -13.92 32.31
C ASP A 410 -13.34 -14.06 32.40
N ASP A 411 -13.81 -15.29 32.19
CA ASP A 411 -15.19 -15.68 32.34
C ASP A 411 -15.59 -15.27 33.77
N ASP A 412 -16.21 -14.09 33.90
CA ASP A 412 -16.88 -13.64 35.10
C ASP A 412 -18.06 -14.61 35.33
N ASP A 413 -17.76 -15.70 36.05
CA ASP A 413 -18.70 -16.69 36.61
C ASP A 413 -19.62 -16.07 37.70
#